data_AF-A0A970DVK9-F1
#
_entry.id   AF-A0A970DVK9-F1
#
_cell.length_a   1.000
_cell.length_b   1.000
_cell.length_c   1.000
_cell.angle_alpha   90.00
_cell.angle_beta   90.00
_cell.angle_gamma   90.00
#
_symmetry.space_group_name_H-M   'P 1'
#
loop_
_entity.id
_entity.type
_entity.pdbx_description
1 polymer ?
#
loop_
_entity_poly.entity_id
_entity_poly.type
_entity_poly.pdbx_seq_one_letter_code
_entity_poly.pdbx_strand_id
1 'polypeptide(L)'
;MTREELAKMGREELLALAGKLKIKNRSRMKKDELIDSLNLVLQQDQTTAEAHAKAAEQKRPPEPVYTTGLSPEAPPPQPAEEPRFPLPSSYNETVITLLIRDPFWL
;
A
#
# COMPACT_ATOMS: atom_id res chain seq x y z
N MET A 1 -16.71 11.08 -11.20
CA MET A 1 -17.65 10.72 -12.26
C MET A 1 -18.45 9.54 -11.77
N THR A 2 -19.77 9.67 -11.74
CA THR A 2 -20.69 8.61 -11.29
C THR A 2 -21.17 7.78 -12.48
N ARG A 3 -21.61 6.54 -12.22
CA ARG A 3 -22.10 5.63 -13.28
C ARG A 3 -23.26 6.22 -14.07
N GLU A 4 -24.09 7.03 -13.42
CA GLU A 4 -25.24 7.69 -14.04
C GLU A 4 -24.83 8.80 -15.03
N GLU A 5 -23.73 9.50 -14.77
CA GLU A 5 -23.17 10.50 -15.68
C GLU A 5 -22.60 9.84 -16.94
N LEU A 6 -21.91 8.70 -16.78
CA LEU A 6 -21.38 7.91 -17.90
C LEU A 6 -22.49 7.31 -18.77
N ALA A 7 -23.63 6.95 -18.18
CA ALA A 7 -24.78 6.41 -18.93
C ALA A 7 -25.43 7.48 -19.84
N LYS A 8 -25.46 8.74 -19.38
CA LYS A 8 -26.01 9.89 -20.11
C LYS A 8 -25.13 10.34 -21.29
N MET A 9 -23.83 10.02 -21.27
CA MET A 9 -22.91 10.38 -22.34
C MET A 9 -23.13 9.59 -23.63
N GLY A 10 -22.78 10.24 -24.74
CA GLY A 10 -22.77 9.64 -26.07
C GLY A 10 -21.69 8.56 -26.21
N ARG A 11 -21.88 7.61 -27.12
CA ARG A 11 -20.89 6.54 -27.35
C ARG A 11 -19.52 7.08 -27.77
N GLU A 12 -19.50 8.15 -28.57
CA GLU A 12 -18.28 8.79 -29.04
C GLU A 12 -17.49 9.46 -27.91
N GLU A 13 -18.19 10.13 -27.00
CA GLU A 13 -17.62 10.76 -25.81
C GLU A 13 -17.02 9.72 -24.87
N LEU A 14 -17.72 8.60 -24.69
CA LEU A 14 -17.25 7.46 -23.91
C LEU A 14 -15.98 6.84 -24.52
N LEU A 15 -15.90 6.71 -25.85
CA LEU A 15 -14.69 6.24 -26.54
C LEU A 15 -13.52 7.21 -26.41
N ALA A 16 -13.79 8.52 -26.48
CA ALA A 16 -12.78 9.56 -26.28
C ALA A 16 -12.23 9.53 -24.84
N LEU A 17 -13.09 9.37 -23.84
CA LEU A 17 -12.71 9.20 -22.43
C LEU A 17 -11.90 7.92 -22.22
N ALA A 18 -12.35 6.79 -22.77
CA ALA A 18 -11.62 5.53 -22.70
C ALA A 18 -10.24 5.60 -23.38
N GLY A 19 -10.10 6.43 -24.42
CA GLY A 19 -8.82 6.73 -25.06
C GLY A 19 -7.86 7.49 -24.13
N LYS A 20 -8.36 8.52 -23.44
CA LYS A 20 -7.57 9.30 -22.46
C LYS A 20 -7.09 8.43 -21.30
N LEU A 21 -7.94 7.54 -20.81
CA LEU A 21 -7.66 6.59 -19.73
C LEU A 21 -6.91 5.33 -20.22
N LYS A 22 -6.49 5.27 -21.49
CA LYS A 22 -5.71 4.18 -22.10
C LYS A 22 -6.33 2.77 -21.94
N ILE A 23 -7.66 2.66 -21.95
CA ILE A 23 -8.37 1.37 -21.90
C ILE A 23 -8.15 0.61 -23.22
N LYS A 24 -7.69 -0.65 -23.11
CA LYS A 24 -7.43 -1.54 -24.25
C LYS A 24 -8.75 -2.07 -24.83
N ASN A 25 -8.77 -2.38 -26.13
CA ASN A 25 -9.93 -2.95 -26.84
C ASN A 25 -11.24 -2.12 -26.78
N ARG A 26 -11.16 -0.83 -26.44
CA ARG A 26 -12.31 0.08 -26.31
C ARG A 26 -13.28 0.12 -27.50
N SER A 27 -12.78 -0.05 -28.72
CA SER A 27 -13.60 -0.02 -29.95
C SER A 27 -14.44 -1.27 -30.18
N ARG A 28 -14.08 -2.40 -29.56
CA ARG A 28 -14.78 -3.68 -29.71
C ARG A 28 -15.85 -3.91 -28.62
N MET A 29 -15.85 -3.10 -27.57
CA MET A 29 -16.77 -3.22 -26.44
C MET A 29 -18.14 -2.61 -26.75
N LYS A 30 -19.18 -3.20 -26.16
CA LYS A 30 -20.53 -2.61 -26.15
C LYS A 30 -20.58 -1.41 -25.20
N LYS A 31 -21.60 -0.56 -25.33
CA LYS A 31 -21.73 0.67 -24.50
C LYS A 31 -21.68 0.32 -23.00
N ASP A 32 -22.38 -0.73 -22.59
CA ASP A 32 -22.46 -1.14 -21.18
C ASP A 32 -21.12 -1.63 -20.64
N GLU A 33 -20.42 -2.49 -21.41
CA GLU A 33 -19.06 -2.96 -21.08
C GLU A 33 -18.05 -1.80 -20.99
N LEU A 34 -18.24 -0.77 -21.81
CA LEU A 34 -17.39 0.42 -21.81
C LEU A 34 -17.64 1.29 -20.57
N ILE A 35 -18.89 1.39 -20.11
CA ILE A 35 -19.24 2.07 -18.86
C ILE A 35 -18.67 1.33 -17.65
N ASP A 36 -18.77 0.00 -17.63
CA ASP A 36 -18.27 -0.81 -16.51
C ASP A 36 -16.73 -0.76 -16.42
N SER A 37 -16.03 -0.84 -17.56
CA SER A 37 -14.57 -0.68 -17.59
C SER A 37 -14.10 0.71 -17.17
N LEU A 38 -14.81 1.77 -17.58
CA LEU A 38 -14.52 3.13 -17.13
C LEU A 38 -14.72 3.30 -15.62
N ASN A 39 -15.81 2.75 -15.05
CA ASN A 39 -16.03 2.79 -13.60
C ASN A 39 -14.93 2.07 -12.82
N LEU A 40 -14.48 0.91 -13.32
CA LEU A 40 -13.43 0.13 -12.65
C LEU A 40 -12.11 0.91 -12.59
N VAL A 41 -11.71 1.54 -13.70
CA VAL A 41 -10.48 2.36 -13.75
C VAL A 41 -10.60 3.57 -12.81
N LEU A 42 -11.74 4.26 -12.82
CA LEU A 42 -11.95 5.42 -11.95
C LEU A 42 -11.92 5.06 -10.46
N GLN A 43 -12.46 3.90 -10.07
CA GLN A 43 -12.36 3.41 -8.69
C GLN A 43 -10.92 3.04 -8.32
N GLN A 44 -10.18 2.44 -9.26
CA GLN A 44 -8.79 2.07 -9.06
C GLN A 44 -7.90 3.31 -8.86
N ASP A 45 -8.11 4.37 -9.63
CA ASP A 45 -7.40 5.65 -9.47
C ASP A 45 -7.70 6.31 -8.12
N GLN A 46 -8.93 6.22 -7.61
CA GLN A 46 -9.28 6.72 -6.28
C GLN A 46 -8.56 5.94 -5.17
N THR A 47 -8.60 4.60 -5.23
CA THR A 47 -7.92 3.76 -4.21
C THR A 47 -6.41 3.94 -4.22
N THR A 48 -5.80 4.13 -5.39
CA THR A 48 -4.35 4.39 -5.50
C THR A 48 -4.00 5.79 -4.99
N ALA A 49 -4.80 6.82 -5.30
CA ALA A 49 -4.60 8.16 -4.76
C ALA A 49 -4.68 8.19 -3.22
N GLU A 50 -5.64 7.48 -2.63
CA GLU A 50 -5.77 7.35 -1.17
C GLU A 50 -4.59 6.57 -0.55
N ALA A 51 -4.15 5.49 -1.21
CA ALA A 51 -2.98 4.73 -0.77
C ALA A 51 -1.69 5.57 -0.83
N HIS A 52 -1.52 6.38 -1.88
CA HIS A 52 -0.40 7.30 -2.00
C HIS A 52 -0.46 8.45 -0.98
N ALA A 53 -1.65 8.97 -0.66
CA ALA A 53 -1.83 9.97 0.38
C ALA A 53 -1.44 9.43 1.78
N LYS A 54 -1.90 8.23 2.13
CA LYS A 54 -1.52 7.57 3.39
C LYS A 54 -0.03 7.22 3.45
N ALA A 55 0.56 6.80 2.34
CA ALA A 55 2.00 6.53 2.26
C ALA A 55 2.85 7.82 2.32
N ALA A 56 2.34 8.95 1.84
CA ALA A 56 2.98 10.26 1.96
C ALA A 56 2.94 10.78 3.41
N GLU A 57 1.87 10.52 4.15
CA GLU A 57 1.77 10.84 5.59
C GLU A 57 2.73 10.02 6.45
N GLN A 58 2.96 8.75 6.12
CA GLN A 58 3.96 7.92 6.82
C GLN A 58 5.42 8.30 6.53
N LYS A 59 5.69 9.04 5.45
CA LYS A 59 7.03 9.52 5.09
C LYS A 59 7.35 10.93 5.59
N ARG A 60 6.48 11.55 6.39
CA ARG A 60 6.83 12.81 7.05
C ARG A 60 7.97 12.56 8.04
N PRO A 61 9.11 13.26 7.92
CA PRO A 61 10.10 13.27 8.97
C PRO A 61 9.43 13.82 10.24
N PRO A 62 9.74 13.28 11.44
CA PRO A 62 9.23 13.87 12.67
C PRO A 62 9.64 15.34 12.74
N GLU A 63 8.70 16.22 13.09
CA GLU A 63 8.99 17.64 13.26
C GLU A 63 10.08 17.79 14.33
N PRO A 64 11.10 18.64 14.10
CA PRO A 64 12.11 18.90 15.11
C PRO A 64 11.44 19.53 16.33
N VAL A 65 11.47 18.81 17.46
CA VAL A 65 10.95 19.30 18.73
C VAL A 65 11.90 20.38 19.24
N TYR A 66 11.59 21.65 18.98
CA TYR A 66 12.29 22.78 19.58
C TYR A 66 11.76 23.00 21.01
N THR A 67 12.19 22.17 21.96
CA THR A 67 11.94 22.47 23.38
C THR A 67 12.91 23.57 23.83
N THR A 68 12.50 24.83 23.71
CA THR A 68 13.11 25.91 24.48
C THR A 68 12.62 25.84 25.92
N GLY A 69 13.49 25.42 26.84
CA GLY A 69 13.39 25.71 28.27
C GLY A 69 12.91 24.56 29.15
N LEU A 70 13.87 23.96 29.86
CA LEU A 70 13.77 23.41 31.23
C LEU A 70 12.48 22.63 31.56
N SER A 71 12.35 21.41 31.03
CA SER A 71 11.51 20.39 31.67
C SER A 71 12.35 19.69 32.76
N PRO A 72 11.84 19.47 33.98
CA PRO A 72 12.48 18.54 34.90
C PRO A 72 12.50 17.16 34.24
N GLU A 73 13.72 16.71 33.93
CA GLU A 73 13.99 15.45 33.27
C GLU A 73 13.54 14.32 34.19
N ALA A 74 12.38 13.71 33.89
CA ALA A 74 12.10 12.39 34.42
C ALA A 74 13.19 11.46 33.88
N PRO A 75 13.88 10.68 34.74
CA PRO A 75 14.92 9.79 34.26
C PRO A 75 14.32 8.89 33.18
N PRO A 76 14.99 8.74 32.02
CA PRO A 76 14.48 7.91 30.95
C PRO A 76 14.24 6.49 31.50
N PRO A 77 13.16 5.81 31.07
CA PRO A 77 13.00 4.40 31.41
C PRO A 77 14.27 3.67 30.97
N GLN A 78 14.90 2.97 31.91
CA GLN A 78 16.12 2.22 31.62
C GLN A 78 15.82 1.28 30.43
N PRO A 79 16.68 1.26 29.40
CA PRO A 79 16.49 0.34 28.29
C PRO A 79 16.38 -1.07 28.88
N ALA A 80 15.25 -1.73 28.65
CA ALA A 80 15.08 -3.13 29.03
C ALA A 80 16.23 -3.90 28.38
N GLU A 81 17.00 -4.64 29.18
CA GLU A 81 18.12 -5.42 28.68
C GLU A 81 17.58 -6.42 27.64
N GLU A 82 17.88 -6.15 26.38
CA GLU A 82 17.64 -7.12 25.31
C GLU A 82 18.44 -8.39 25.63
N PRO A 83 17.86 -9.59 25.45
CA PRO A 83 18.60 -10.82 25.65
C PRO A 83 19.79 -10.85 24.69
N ARG A 84 21.00 -10.67 25.24
CA ARG A 84 22.24 -10.78 24.48
C ARG A 84 22.49 -12.26 24.20
N PHE A 85 22.40 -12.64 22.93
CA PHE A 85 22.85 -13.95 22.49
C PHE A 85 24.38 -13.92 22.33
N PRO A 86 25.13 -14.80 23.00
CA PRO A 86 26.58 -14.87 22.80
C PRO A 86 26.88 -15.28 21.36
N LEU A 87 27.92 -14.68 20.78
CA LEU A 87 28.47 -15.15 19.51
C LEU A 87 29.12 -16.53 19.76
N PRO A 88 28.94 -17.50 18.83
CA PRO A 88 29.61 -18.79 18.93
C PRO A 88 31.13 -18.61 18.90
N SER A 89 31.86 -19.41 19.67
CA SER A 89 33.32 -19.31 19.77
C SER A 89 34.05 -19.77 18.52
N SER A 90 33.41 -20.63 17.73
CA SER A 90 33.98 -21.22 16.52
C SER A 90 32.95 -21.36 15.41
N TYR A 91 33.44 -21.54 14.18
CA TYR A 91 32.59 -21.81 13.03
C TYR A 91 31.94 -23.20 13.15
N ASN A 92 30.65 -23.30 12.81
CA ASN A 92 29.82 -24.51 12.82
C ASN A 92 29.36 -25.05 14.19
N GLU A 93 29.36 -24.23 15.25
CA GLU A 93 28.73 -24.62 16.54
C GLU A 93 27.20 -24.67 16.48
N THR A 94 26.57 -23.88 15.60
CA THR A 94 25.11 -23.80 15.47
C THR A 94 24.59 -24.79 14.43
N VAL A 95 23.90 -25.84 14.88
CA VAL A 95 23.22 -26.81 14.01
C VAL A 95 21.80 -26.33 13.72
N ILE A 96 21.54 -25.91 12.48
CA ILE A 96 20.19 -25.60 12.02
C ILE A 96 19.53 -26.91 11.59
N THR A 97 18.56 -27.39 12.37
CA THR A 97 17.80 -28.60 12.03
C THR A 97 16.50 -28.21 11.35
N LEU A 98 16.35 -28.56 10.07
CA LEU A 98 15.09 -28.34 9.34
C LEU A 98 14.07 -29.38 9.80
N LEU A 99 13.05 -28.93 10.53
CA LEU A 99 11.89 -29.76 10.86
C LEU A 99 11.01 -29.86 9.61
N ILE A 100 10.96 -31.05 9.00
CA ILE A 100 10.03 -31.33 7.92
C ILE A 100 8.62 -31.33 8.50
N ARG A 101 7.76 -30.47 7.95
CA ARG A 101 6.35 -30.42 8.33
C ARG A 101 5.66 -31.69 7.81
N ASP A 102 4.82 -32.31 8.63
CA ASP A 102 4.05 -33.49 8.24
C ASP A 102 3.18 -33.17 7.00
N PRO A 103 3.30 -33.92 5.89
CA PRO A 103 2.50 -33.69 4.69
C PRO A 103 0.99 -33.93 4.90
N PHE A 104 0.57 -34.57 5.99
CA PHE A 104 -0.83 -34.85 6.31
C PHE A 104 -1.45 -33.87 7.32
N TRP A 105 -0.78 -32.75 7.61
CA TRP A 105 -1.36 -31.69 8.42
C TRP A 105 -2.43 -30.94 7.60
N LEU A 106 -3.66 -31.48 7.62
CA LEU A 106 -4.91 -30.87 7.15
C LEU A 106 -5.65 -30.21 8.33
#